data_AF-A0A371KZM6-F1
#
_entry.id   AF-A0A371KZM6-F1
#
_cell.length_a   1.000
_cell.length_b   1.000
_cell.length_c   1.000
_cell.angle_alpha   90.00
_cell.angle_beta   90.00
_cell.angle_gamma   90.00
#
_symmetry.space_group_name_H-M   'P 1'
#
loop_
_entity.id
_entity.type
_entity.pdbx_description
1 polymer ?
#
loop_
_entity_poly.entity_id
_entity_poly.type
_entity_poly.pdbx_seq_one_letter_code
_entity_poly.pdbx_strand_id
1 'polypeptide(L)'
;MSTEKKRVQFRAPNRLIDRADALAAVLGEDRTDVLVTALREYLQDAAHDDTLVQEIAAAYYDDEITFQQLKALVGAEEAANLRVLKQQLDEDFIDEVADV
;
A
#
# COMPACT_ATOMS: atom_id res chain seq x y z
N MET A 1 -2.59 -9.10 22.19
CA MET A 1 -3.61 -8.38 21.39
C MET A 1 -3.91 -9.24 20.19
N SER A 2 -5.08 -9.86 20.14
CA SER A 2 -5.49 -10.62 18.95
C SER A 2 -5.65 -9.60 17.82
N THR A 3 -4.75 -9.61 16.85
CA THR A 3 -4.91 -8.85 15.62
C THR A 3 -6.24 -9.27 15.01
N GLU A 4 -7.20 -8.35 14.91
CA GLU A 4 -8.49 -8.65 14.27
C GLU A 4 -8.22 -9.12 12.84
N LYS A 5 -8.57 -10.37 12.56
CA LYS A 5 -8.40 -10.96 11.23
C LYS A 5 -9.68 -10.74 10.44
N LYS A 6 -9.57 -10.05 9.30
CA LYS A 6 -10.67 -9.94 8.34
C LYS A 6 -10.64 -11.14 7.40
N ARG A 7 -11.72 -11.94 7.38
CA ARG A 7 -11.84 -13.05 6.42
C ARG A 7 -12.14 -12.48 5.03
N VAL A 8 -11.37 -12.88 4.03
CA VAL A 8 -11.51 -12.46 2.64
C VAL A 8 -11.66 -13.68 1.73
N GLN A 9 -12.43 -13.55 0.65
CA GLN A 9 -12.48 -14.56 -0.40
C GLN A 9 -11.53 -14.15 -1.52
N PHE A 10 -10.56 -15.02 -1.81
CA PHE A 10 -9.54 -14.79 -2.82
C PHE A 10 -9.66 -15.84 -3.93
N ARG A 11 -9.60 -15.39 -5.19
CA ARG A 11 -9.53 -16.28 -6.36
C ARG A 11 -8.13 -16.14 -6.96
N ALA A 12 -7.43 -17.25 -7.10
CA ALA A 12 -6.12 -17.30 -7.72
C ALA A 12 -6.03 -18.47 -8.71
N PRO A 13 -5.10 -18.40 -9.67
CA PRO A 13 -4.78 -19.53 -10.53
C PRO A 13 -4.38 -20.75 -9.70
N ASN A 14 -4.88 -21.94 -10.05
CA ASN A 14 -4.59 -23.19 -9.34
C ASN A 14 -3.07 -23.39 -9.14
N ARG A 15 -2.28 -23.16 -10.19
CA ARG A 15 -0.82 -23.29 -10.14
C ARG A 15 -0.14 -22.44 -9.06
N LEU A 16 -0.68 -21.27 -8.74
CA LEU A 16 -0.13 -20.40 -7.70
C LEU A 16 -0.43 -20.98 -6.32
N ILE A 17 -1.66 -21.45 -6.12
CA ILE A 17 -2.09 -22.09 -4.87
C ILE A 17 -1.33 -23.39 -4.63
N ASP A 18 -1.15 -24.22 -5.66
CA ASP A 18 -0.38 -25.47 -5.57
C ASP A 18 1.07 -25.23 -5.12
N ARG A 19 1.70 -24.15 -5.62
CA ARG A 19 3.05 -23.75 -5.20
C ARG A 19 3.09 -23.28 -3.76
N ALA A 20 2.10 -22.48 -3.33
CA ALA A 20 2.01 -22.02 -1.95
C ALA A 20 1.77 -23.20 -0.99
N ASP A 21 0.92 -24.15 -1.35
CA ASP A 21 0.64 -25.36 -0.56
C ASP A 21 1.89 -26.25 -0.46
N ALA A 22 2.65 -26.41 -1.55
CA ALA A 22 3.91 -27.15 -1.53
C ALA A 22 4.98 -26.48 -0.64
N LEU A 23 5.09 -25.14 -0.70
CA LEU A 23 6.00 -24.39 0.16
C LEU A 23 5.60 -24.50 1.63
N ALA A 24 4.31 -24.36 1.93
CA ALA A 24 3.76 -24.51 3.28
C ALA A 24 4.11 -25.89 3.87
N ALA A 25 3.99 -26.97 3.08
CA ALA A 25 4.35 -28.32 3.50
C ALA A 25 5.85 -28.47 3.82
N VAL A 26 6.73 -27.79 3.07
CA VAL A 26 8.19 -27.81 3.31
C VAL A 26 8.55 -27.02 4.58
N LEU A 27 7.87 -25.91 4.82
CA LEU A 27 8.11 -25.04 5.99
C LEU A 27 7.41 -25.55 7.26
N GLY A 28 6.44 -26.46 7.14
CA GLY A 28 5.63 -26.91 8.26
C GLY A 28 4.62 -25.86 8.73
N GLU A 29 4.18 -24.99 7.82
CA GLU A 29 3.27 -23.88 8.08
C GLU A 29 1.92 -24.08 7.37
N ASP A 30 0.93 -23.26 7.72
CA ASP A 30 -0.33 -23.20 6.98
C ASP A 30 -0.19 -22.34 5.72
N ARG A 31 -0.94 -22.67 4.65
CA ARG A 31 -1.03 -21.82 3.44
C ARG A 31 -1.31 -20.36 3.78
N THR A 32 -2.16 -20.13 4.78
CA THR A 32 -2.52 -18.76 5.19
C THR A 32 -1.29 -17.97 5.65
N ASP A 33 -0.37 -18.60 6.36
CA ASP A 33 0.83 -17.92 6.85
C ASP A 33 1.77 -17.58 5.69
N VAL A 34 1.97 -18.52 4.75
CA VAL A 34 2.72 -18.26 3.50
C VAL A 34 2.13 -17.08 2.73
N LEU A 35 0.81 -17.03 2.56
CA LEU A 35 0.13 -15.93 1.85
C LEU A 35 0.23 -14.60 2.61
N VAL A 36 0.11 -14.62 3.93
CA VAL A 36 0.24 -13.43 4.77
C VAL A 36 1.66 -12.88 4.70
N THR A 37 2.67 -13.74 4.76
CA THR A 37 4.09 -13.36 4.63
C THR A 37 4.34 -12.73 3.28
N ALA A 38 3.97 -13.40 2.18
CA ALA A 38 4.16 -12.87 0.83
C ALA A 38 3.47 -11.52 0.62
N LEU A 39 2.26 -11.33 1.17
CA LEU A 39 1.56 -10.06 1.08
C LEU A 39 2.26 -8.95 1.90
N ARG A 40 2.78 -9.27 3.09
CA ARG A 40 3.52 -8.31 3.92
C ARG A 40 4.81 -7.88 3.25
N GLU A 41 5.57 -8.83 2.71
CA GLU A 41 6.81 -8.55 1.98
C GLU A 41 6.53 -7.68 0.76
N TYR A 42 5.53 -8.03 -0.05
CA TYR A 42 5.15 -7.22 -1.21
C TYR A 42 4.76 -5.79 -0.84
N LEU A 43 3.95 -5.60 0.21
CA LEU A 43 3.56 -4.26 0.66
C LEU A 43 4.74 -3.47 1.24
N GLN A 44 5.67 -4.14 1.92
CA GLN A 44 6.88 -3.52 2.43
C GLN A 44 7.78 -3.08 1.28
N ASP A 45 8.02 -3.94 0.30
CA ASP A 45 8.85 -3.63 -0.87
C ASP A 45 8.25 -2.48 -1.68
N ALA A 46 6.92 -2.48 -1.87
CA ALA A 46 6.21 -1.40 -2.56
C ALA A 46 6.40 -0.03 -1.87
N ALA A 47 6.54 -0.01 -0.54
CA ALA A 47 6.78 1.22 0.22
C ALA A 47 8.23 1.74 0.11
N HIS A 48 9.16 0.92 -0.38
CA HIS A 48 10.58 1.27 -0.54
C HIS A 48 10.99 1.38 -2.02
N ASP A 49 10.06 1.20 -2.95
CA ASP A 49 10.27 1.42 -4.38
C ASP A 49 9.87 2.86 -4.72
N ASP A 50 10.86 3.71 -5.00
CA ASP A 50 10.65 5.12 -5.35
C ASP A 50 9.63 5.30 -6.48
N THR A 51 9.58 4.38 -7.45
CA THR A 51 8.62 4.46 -8.57
C THR A 51 7.20 4.26 -8.07
N LEU A 52 6.98 3.26 -7.22
CA LEU A 52 5.67 2.99 -6.64
C LEU A 52 5.25 4.06 -5.65
N VAL A 53 6.19 4.63 -4.88
CA VAL A 53 5.91 5.76 -3.98
C VAL A 53 5.40 6.97 -4.77
N GLN A 54 5.96 7.25 -5.95
CA GLN A 54 5.47 8.32 -6.82
C GLN A 54 4.05 8.04 -7.34
N GLU A 55 3.74 6.80 -7.73
CA GLU A 55 2.37 6.42 -8.13
C GLU A 55 1.38 6.56 -6.97
N ILE A 56 1.77 6.16 -5.76
CA ILE A 56 0.96 6.33 -4.55
C ILE A 56 0.75 7.81 -4.22
N ALA A 57 1.77 8.65 -4.40
CA ALA A 57 1.68 10.09 -4.21
C ALA A 57 0.71 10.73 -5.21
N ALA A 58 0.79 10.35 -6.49
CA ALA A 58 -0.14 10.81 -7.52
C ALA A 58 -1.58 10.46 -7.16
N ALA A 59 -1.85 9.20 -6.78
CA ALA A 59 -3.17 8.78 -6.32
C ALA A 59 -3.68 9.57 -5.10
N TYR A 60 -2.79 10.03 -4.22
CA TYR A 60 -3.15 10.90 -3.09
C TYR A 60 -3.46 12.34 -3.53
N TYR A 61 -2.70 12.88 -4.48
CA TYR A 61 -2.96 14.20 -5.04
C TYR A 61 -4.30 14.23 -5.79
N ASP A 62 -4.63 13.14 -6.50
CA ASP A 62 -5.89 12.96 -7.22
C ASP A 62 -7.07 12.53 -6.31
N ASP A 63 -6.88 12.50 -4.99
CA ASP A 63 -7.89 12.10 -3.99
C ASP A 63 -8.45 10.67 -4.15
N GLU A 64 -7.77 9.80 -4.90
CA GLU A 64 -8.13 8.38 -5.05
C GLU A 64 -7.90 7.59 -3.75
N ILE A 65 -6.92 8.03 -2.95
CA ILE A 65 -6.65 7.48 -1.63
C ILE A 65 -6.70 8.55 -0.55
N THR A 66 -7.21 8.16 0.62
CA THR A 66 -7.23 9.03 1.80
C THR A 66 -5.85 9.11 2.45
N PHE A 67 -5.62 10.17 3.24
CA PHE A 67 -4.40 10.30 4.05
C PHE A 67 -4.14 9.10 4.99
N GLN A 68 -5.19 8.43 5.47
CA GLN A 68 -5.03 7.22 6.29
C GLN A 68 -4.53 6.02 5.47
N GLN A 69 -4.99 5.88 4.23
CA GLN A 69 -4.50 4.85 3.31
C GLN A 69 -3.06 5.14 2.89
N LEU A 70 -2.74 6.40 2.58
CA LEU A 70 -1.37 6.83 2.29
C LEU A 70 -0.43 6.46 3.45
N LYS A 71 -0.79 6.84 4.67
CA LYS A 71 -0.02 6.52 5.88
C LYS A 71 0.17 5.02 6.10
N ALA A 72 -0.81 4.19 5.71
CA ALA A 72 -0.70 2.73 5.81
C ALA A 72 0.23 2.13 4.75
N LEU A 73 0.45 2.82 3.63
CA LEU A 73 1.30 2.37 2.53
C LEU A 73 2.74 2.85 2.70
N VAL A 74 2.98 4.16 2.88
CA VAL A 74 4.33 4.75 2.90
C VAL A 74 4.84 5.09 4.31
N GLY A 75 4.02 4.88 5.34
CA GLY A 75 4.35 5.24 6.71
C GLY A 75 3.99 6.68 7.09
N ALA A 76 4.19 7.02 8.37
CA ALA A 76 3.73 8.29 8.94
C ALA A 76 4.54 9.51 8.48
N GLU A 77 5.85 9.34 8.33
CA GLU A 77 6.79 10.39 7.95
C GLU A 77 6.59 10.79 6.49
N GLU A 78 6.66 9.81 5.58
CA GLU A 78 6.52 10.06 4.15
C GLU A 78 5.13 10.60 3.80
N ALA A 79 4.07 10.06 4.43
CA ALA A 79 2.73 10.60 4.25
C ALA A 79 2.62 12.07 4.69
N ALA A 80 3.30 12.46 5.76
CA ALA A 80 3.30 13.85 6.21
C ALA A 80 4.01 14.78 5.21
N ASN A 81 5.15 14.34 4.64
CA ASN A 81 5.85 15.07 3.59
C ASN A 81 4.95 15.29 2.38
N LEU A 82 4.31 14.22 1.88
CA LEU A 82 3.39 14.29 0.74
C LEU A 82 2.17 15.18 1.01
N ARG A 83 1.66 15.20 2.24
CA ARG A 83 0.58 16.11 2.64
C ARG A 83 0.98 17.58 2.58
N VAL A 84 2.18 17.92 3.03
CA VAL A 84 2.70 19.29 2.94
C VAL A 84 2.84 19.70 1.47
N LEU A 85 3.37 18.80 0.63
CA LEU A 85 3.48 19.02 -0.81
C LEU A 85 2.11 19.24 -1.47
N LYS A 86 1.08 18.45 -1.11
CA LYS A 86 -0.30 18.67 -1.61
C LYS A 86 -0.81 20.06 -1.26
N GLN A 87 -0.61 20.49 -0.01
CA GLN A 87 -1.07 21.81 0.46
C GLN A 87 -0.36 22.95 -0.27
N GLN A 88 0.94 22.81 -0.54
CA GLN A 88 1.69 23.80 -1.32
C GLN A 88 1.19 23.90 -2.76
N LEU A 89 0.93 22.75 -3.40
CA LEU A 89 0.36 22.71 -4.75
C LEU A 89 -1.03 23.37 -4.80
N ASP A 90 -1.87 23.12 -3.79
CA ASP A 90 -3.19 23.74 -3.70
C ASP A 90 -3.10 25.25 -3.42
N GLU A 91 -2.18 25.71 -2.56
CA GLU A 91 -1.97 27.14 -2.26
C GLU A 91 -1.38 27.89 -3.46
N ASP A 92 -0.37 27.34 -4.14
CA ASP A 92 0.22 27.90 -5.36
C ASP A 92 -0.82 27.96 -6.50
N PHE A 93 -1.67 26.94 -6.62
CA PHE A 93 -2.79 26.94 -7.59
C PHE A 93 -3.82 28.02 -7.27
N ILE A 94 -4.12 28.28 -5.99
CA ILE A 94 -5.04 29.35 -5.59
C ILE A 94 -4.46 30.73 -5.92
N ASP A 95 -3.15 30.94 -5.74
CA ASP A 95 -2.49 32.22 -6.05
C ASP A 95 -2.46 32.49 -7.57
N GLU A 96 -2.22 31.47 -8.40
CA GLU A 96 -2.26 31.60 -9.87
C GLU A 96 -3.66 31.91 -10.42
N VAL A 97 -4.71 31.35 -9.80
CA VAL A 97 -6.11 31.57 -10.23
C VAL A 97 -6.69 32.88 -9.68
N ALA A 98 -6.16 33.41 -8.57
CA ALA A 98 -6.63 34.65 -7.96
C ALA A 98 -6.16 35.93 -8.69
N ASP A 99 -5.15 35.82 -9.57
CA ASP A 99 -4.56 36.92 -10.34
C ASP A 99 -5.16 37.10 -11.76
N VAL A 100 -6.32 36.50 -12.07
CA VAL A 100 -7.02 36.61 -13.38
C VAL A 100 -8.34 37.40 -13.32
#